data_AF-A0A261KVS5-F1
#
_entry.id   AF-A0A261KVS5-F1
#
_cell.length_a   1.000
_cell.length_b   1.000
_cell.length_c   1.000
_cell.angle_alpha   90.00
_cell.angle_beta   90.00
_cell.angle_gamma   90.00
#
_symmetry.space_group_name_H-M   'P 1'
#
loop_
_entity.id
_entity.type
_entity.pdbx_description
1 polymer ?
#
loop_
_entity_poly.entity_id
_entity_poly.type
_entity_poly.pdbx_seq_one_letter_code
_entity_poly.pdbx_strand_id
1 'polypeptide(L)'
;MYNGGLGVTNSGEDGSHHRVDNGTQVDYLLFEFDQDVTVDKAFLEYVGHDSDISIWIGDSNGAEISSLSDSLLSSYVKENNFTHSSSSRWADFNSANLTGDTVIISLSAAGETSIGNYVNIATVTAGSVSDEDQSGYTNPEGEPEPEPQ
;
A
#
# COMPACT_ATOMS: atom_id res chain seq x y z
N MET A 1 -9.10 4.51 -17.40
CA MET A 1 -8.46 3.58 -16.44
C MET A 1 -7.29 2.94 -17.17
N TYR A 2 -6.07 3.11 -16.67
CA TYR A 2 -4.93 2.31 -17.15
C TYR A 2 -5.16 0.87 -16.68
N ASN A 3 -5.00 -0.10 -17.58
CA ASN A 3 -5.37 -1.50 -17.37
C ASN A 3 -4.41 -2.28 -16.44
N GLY A 4 -3.73 -1.58 -15.54
CA GLY A 4 -2.59 -2.10 -14.77
C GLY A 4 -2.42 -1.39 -13.42
N GLY A 5 -3.51 -1.20 -12.67
CA GLY A 5 -3.52 -0.76 -11.26
C GLY A 5 -2.95 0.64 -10.95
N LEU A 6 -2.49 0.84 -9.70
CA LEU A 6 -1.95 2.09 -9.17
C LEU A 6 -0.43 2.18 -9.41
N GLY A 7 0.02 3.26 -10.05
CA GLY A 7 1.43 3.57 -10.29
C GLY A 7 1.72 5.05 -10.08
N VAL A 8 2.98 5.42 -9.90
CA VAL A 8 3.41 6.80 -9.67
C VAL A 8 3.93 7.41 -10.97
N THR A 9 3.79 8.72 -11.12
CA THR A 9 4.40 9.50 -12.19
C THR A 9 5.00 10.73 -11.57
N ASN A 10 6.31 10.71 -11.38
CA ASN A 10 7.05 11.81 -10.76
C ASN A 10 7.86 12.57 -11.82
N SER A 11 8.57 13.62 -11.38
CA SER A 11 9.36 14.48 -12.27
C SER A 11 10.56 13.81 -12.95
N GLY A 12 10.94 12.61 -12.50
CA GLY A 12 12.00 11.78 -13.06
C GLY A 12 11.53 10.88 -14.22
N GLU A 13 10.22 10.74 -14.43
CA GLU A 13 9.66 9.79 -15.40
C GLU A 13 9.36 10.41 -16.77
N ASP A 14 9.83 9.77 -17.85
CA ASP A 14 9.69 10.24 -19.24
C ASP A 14 8.42 9.72 -19.97
N GLY A 15 7.40 9.35 -19.20
CA GLY A 15 6.04 9.12 -19.72
C GLY A 15 5.71 7.69 -20.14
N SER A 16 6.60 6.71 -19.94
CA SER A 16 6.33 5.28 -20.16
C SER A 16 6.35 4.40 -18.91
N HIS A 17 6.66 4.97 -17.74
CA HIS A 17 6.80 4.24 -16.48
C HIS A 17 5.86 4.83 -15.44
N HIS A 18 4.58 4.51 -15.54
CA HIS A 18 3.58 4.82 -14.51
C HIS A 18 3.64 3.75 -13.41
N ARG A 19 4.67 3.75 -12.57
CA ARG A 19 5.04 2.64 -11.67
C ARG A 19 5.54 3.17 -10.35
N VAL A 20 5.52 2.33 -9.33
CA VAL A 20 6.23 2.63 -8.07
C VAL A 20 7.66 2.15 -8.25
N ASP A 21 8.63 3.05 -8.25
CA ASP A 21 10.05 2.69 -8.22
C ASP A 21 10.91 3.54 -7.26
N ASN A 22 12.19 3.18 -7.14
CA ASN A 22 13.17 3.95 -6.37
C ASN A 22 14.41 4.31 -7.22
N GLY A 23 14.28 4.28 -8.54
CA GLY A 23 15.40 4.39 -9.48
C GLY A 23 15.93 5.82 -9.57
N THR A 24 15.07 6.79 -9.86
CA THR A 24 15.45 8.21 -9.95
C THR A 24 14.99 9.01 -8.74
N GLN A 25 13.84 8.65 -8.17
CA GLN A 25 13.21 9.23 -7.00
C GLN A 25 12.58 8.09 -6.20
N VAL A 26 12.44 8.26 -4.88
CA VAL A 26 11.76 7.26 -4.05
C VAL A 26 10.26 7.51 -4.14
N ASP A 27 9.53 6.53 -4.67
CA ASP A 27 8.08 6.57 -4.70
C ASP A 27 7.46 5.94 -3.46
N TYR A 28 6.34 6.54 -3.04
CA TYR A 28 5.49 6.06 -1.96
C TYR A 28 4.05 6.01 -2.44
N LEU A 29 3.35 4.93 -2.10
CA LEU A 29 1.90 4.88 -2.11
C LEU A 29 1.40 5.11 -0.69
N LEU A 30 0.52 6.10 -0.52
CA LEU A 30 -0.16 6.40 0.73
C LEU A 30 -1.64 6.05 0.57
N PHE A 31 -2.14 5.23 1.48
CA PHE A 31 -3.55 4.90 1.62
C PHE A 31 -4.03 5.46 2.96
N GLU A 32 -5.03 6.34 2.90
CA GLU A 32 -5.75 6.87 4.06
C GLU A 32 -7.18 6.33 4.02
N PHE A 33 -7.63 5.80 5.14
CA PHE A 33 -8.96 5.22 5.32
C PHE A 33 -9.77 6.10 6.28
N ASP A 34 -11.10 6.08 6.16
CA ASP A 34 -11.99 6.82 7.06
C ASP A 34 -12.25 6.10 8.39
N GLN A 35 -11.64 4.93 8.57
CA GLN A 35 -11.74 4.04 9.71
C GLN A 35 -10.51 3.14 9.82
N ASP A 36 -10.32 2.52 10.97
CA ASP A 36 -9.29 1.50 11.16
C ASP A 36 -9.57 0.27 10.30
N VAL A 37 -8.55 -0.13 9.53
CA VAL A 37 -8.57 -1.34 8.71
C VAL A 37 -7.39 -2.24 9.04
N THR A 38 -7.54 -3.54 8.76
CA THR A 38 -6.41 -4.47 8.72
C THR A 38 -6.06 -4.73 7.26
N VAL A 39 -4.88 -4.28 6.86
CA VAL A 39 -4.27 -4.62 5.56
C VAL A 39 -3.21 -5.69 5.81
N ASP A 40 -3.41 -6.86 5.21
CA ASP A 40 -2.61 -8.08 5.43
C ASP A 40 -1.72 -8.40 4.22
N LYS A 41 -2.13 -7.97 3.03
CA LYS A 41 -1.38 -8.29 1.81
C LYS A 41 -1.60 -7.27 0.71
N ALA A 42 -0.60 -7.16 -0.14
CA ALA A 42 -0.68 -6.39 -1.37
C ALA A 42 -0.21 -7.23 -2.56
N PHE A 43 -0.98 -7.21 -3.64
CA PHE A 43 -0.60 -7.83 -4.89
C PHE A 43 0.31 -6.89 -5.68
N LEU A 44 1.53 -7.36 -5.94
CA LEU A 44 2.52 -6.67 -6.75
C LEU A 44 2.44 -7.25 -8.16
N GLU A 45 2.02 -6.43 -9.12
CA GLU A 45 1.96 -6.78 -10.54
C GLU A 45 3.04 -6.03 -11.33
N TYR A 46 3.41 -6.58 -12.49
CA TYR A 46 4.43 -6.04 -13.40
C TYR A 46 5.83 -5.97 -12.75
N VAL A 47 6.16 -6.95 -11.92
CA VAL A 47 7.48 -7.07 -11.31
C VAL A 47 8.56 -7.25 -12.39
N GLY A 48 9.56 -6.35 -12.44
CA GLY A 48 10.65 -6.42 -13.42
C GLY A 48 11.88 -7.23 -12.97
N HIS A 49 12.24 -7.15 -11.69
CA HIS A 49 13.52 -7.64 -11.17
C HIS A 49 13.38 -8.16 -9.73
N ASP A 50 13.65 -7.34 -8.73
CA ASP A 50 13.39 -7.68 -7.34
C ASP A 50 11.90 -7.50 -7.03
N SER A 51 11.38 -7.75 -5.83
CA SER A 51 10.07 -7.26 -5.38
C SER A 51 10.03 -6.96 -3.88
N ASP A 52 11.16 -6.48 -3.37
CA ASP A 52 11.33 -6.05 -2.00
C ASP A 52 10.57 -4.75 -1.74
N ILE A 53 9.71 -4.78 -0.72
CA ILE A 53 8.94 -3.62 -0.29
C ILE A 53 9.13 -3.35 1.21
N SER A 54 9.05 -2.08 1.56
CA SER A 54 8.88 -1.60 2.93
C SER A 54 7.45 -1.07 3.11
N ILE A 55 6.84 -1.42 4.23
CA ILE A 55 5.46 -1.06 4.58
C ILE A 55 5.49 -0.31 5.92
N TRP A 56 4.64 0.71 6.05
CA TRP A 56 4.37 1.37 7.33
C TRP A 56 2.88 1.34 7.62
N ILE A 57 2.52 0.89 8.81
CA ILE A 57 1.14 0.79 9.29
C ILE A 57 1.00 1.68 10.52
N GLY A 58 -0.02 2.54 10.53
CA GLY A 58 -0.27 3.43 11.65
C GLY A 58 -1.60 4.15 11.57
N ASP A 59 -1.75 5.10 12.47
CA ASP A 59 -2.96 5.92 12.65
C ASP A 59 -2.59 7.40 12.46
N SER A 60 -3.28 8.08 11.56
CA SER A 60 -3.16 9.51 11.28
C SER A 60 -3.69 10.36 12.45
N ASN A 61 -4.50 9.76 13.32
CA ASN A 61 -5.24 10.39 14.42
C ASN A 61 -6.13 11.54 13.91
N GLY A 62 -6.71 11.37 12.71
CA GLY A 62 -7.53 12.36 12.04
C GLY A 62 -6.76 13.56 11.48
N ALA A 63 -5.43 13.49 11.40
CA ALA A 63 -4.60 14.50 10.78
C ALA A 63 -4.46 14.25 9.27
N GLU A 64 -4.70 15.28 8.45
CA GLU A 64 -4.47 15.20 7.01
C GLU A 64 -2.96 15.03 6.71
N ILE A 65 -2.61 13.98 5.97
CA ILE A 65 -1.22 13.73 5.57
C ILE A 65 -0.93 14.45 4.25
N SER A 66 -0.55 15.73 4.36
CA SER A 66 -0.20 16.56 3.20
C SER A 66 1.22 16.35 2.66
N SER A 67 2.10 15.69 3.43
CA SER A 67 3.45 15.34 3.00
C SER A 67 4.05 14.20 3.82
N LEU A 68 4.78 13.29 3.17
CA LEU A 68 5.57 12.28 3.85
C LEU A 68 6.86 12.88 4.40
N SER A 69 7.24 12.46 5.61
CA SER A 69 8.46 12.87 6.29
C SER A 69 9.07 11.71 7.07
N ASP A 70 10.37 11.75 7.30
CA ASP A 70 11.06 10.74 8.14
C ASP A 70 10.42 10.63 9.53
N SER A 71 9.98 11.76 10.10
CA SER A 71 9.26 11.77 11.38
C SER A 71 7.94 11.01 11.33
N LEU A 72 7.14 11.21 10.26
CA LEU A 72 5.89 10.49 10.07
C LEU A 72 6.17 8.99 9.92
N LEU A 73 7.10 8.62 9.02
CA LEU A 73 7.48 7.21 8.80
C LEU A 73 7.99 6.57 10.09
N SER A 74 8.75 7.30 10.91
CA SER A 74 9.26 6.80 12.19
C SER A 74 8.19 6.63 13.27
N SER A 75 7.04 7.30 13.11
CA SER A 75 5.92 7.20 14.05
C SER A 75 5.06 5.95 13.82
N TYR A 76 5.18 5.31 12.66
CA TYR A 76 4.43 4.12 12.27
C TYR A 76 5.24 2.84 12.47
N VAL A 77 4.54 1.71 12.55
CA VAL A 77 5.19 0.40 12.60
C VAL A 77 5.69 0.05 11.22
N LYS A 78 7.02 -0.09 11.09
CA LYS A 78 7.66 -0.51 9.84
C LYS A 78 7.74 -2.02 9.74
N GLU A 79 7.29 -2.56 8.62
CA GLU A 79 7.50 -3.93 8.19
C GLU A 79 8.23 -4.00 6.85
N ASN A 80 8.77 -5.17 6.54
CA ASN A 80 9.45 -5.44 5.29
C ASN A 80 8.97 -6.78 4.74
N ASN A 81 8.71 -6.84 3.44
CA ASN A 81 8.50 -8.12 2.75
C ASN A 81 9.60 -8.29 1.70
N PHE A 82 10.68 -8.96 2.11
CA PHE A 82 11.85 -9.21 1.27
C PHE A 82 11.80 -10.59 0.60
N THR A 83 12.23 -10.65 -0.64
CA THR A 83 12.27 -11.80 -1.53
C THR A 83 13.36 -11.59 -2.58
N HIS A 84 13.41 -12.46 -3.58
CA HIS A 84 14.20 -12.23 -4.80
C HIS A 84 13.32 -12.50 -6.04
N SER A 85 12.00 -12.40 -5.87
CA SER A 85 11.03 -12.75 -6.89
C SER A 85 10.94 -11.65 -7.94
N SER A 86 11.09 -12.06 -9.20
CA SER A 86 10.88 -11.23 -10.39
C SER A 86 9.52 -11.40 -11.05
N SER A 87 8.58 -12.07 -10.37
CA SER A 87 7.24 -12.36 -10.88
C SER A 87 6.16 -11.74 -9.99
N SER A 88 5.00 -11.44 -10.59
CA SER A 88 3.83 -10.95 -9.86
C SER A 88 3.50 -11.87 -8.69
N ARG A 89 3.18 -11.28 -7.53
CA ARG A 89 2.97 -12.03 -6.30
C ARG A 89 2.17 -11.24 -5.29
N TRP A 90 1.60 -11.94 -4.32
CA TRP A 90 1.21 -11.35 -3.06
C TRP A 90 2.44 -11.11 -2.19
N ALA A 91 2.59 -9.89 -1.69
CA ALA A 91 3.44 -9.55 -0.57
C ALA A 91 2.59 -9.60 0.69
N ASP A 92 2.84 -10.62 1.51
CA ASP A 92 2.16 -10.92 2.77
C ASP A 92 2.89 -10.19 3.91
N PHE A 93 2.19 -9.33 4.62
CA PHE A 93 2.74 -8.51 5.70
C PHE A 93 1.70 -8.38 6.83
N ASN A 94 2.03 -7.68 7.91
CA ASN A 94 1.12 -7.47 9.03
C ASN A 94 0.67 -8.76 9.75
N SER A 95 1.57 -9.74 9.90
CA SER A 95 1.29 -10.96 10.67
C SER A 95 0.84 -10.72 12.12
N ALA A 96 1.06 -9.52 12.64
CA ALA A 96 0.59 -9.07 13.96
C ALA A 96 -0.87 -8.58 13.97
N ASN A 97 -1.55 -8.52 12.81
CA ASN A 97 -2.91 -7.99 12.62
C ASN A 97 -3.06 -6.58 13.19
N LEU A 98 -2.07 -5.72 12.96
CA LEU A 98 -2.14 -4.30 13.29
C LEU A 98 -3.30 -3.67 12.52
N THR A 99 -4.04 -2.81 13.23
CA THR A 99 -5.08 -1.96 12.66
C THR A 99 -4.61 -0.52 12.65
N GLY A 100 -5.13 0.24 11.69
CA GLY A 100 -4.96 1.69 11.62
C GLY A 100 -5.66 2.24 10.40
N ASP A 101 -5.71 3.56 10.31
CA ASP A 101 -6.34 4.27 9.19
C ASP A 101 -5.33 4.61 8.07
N THR A 102 -4.05 4.27 8.25
CA THR A 102 -2.99 4.67 7.32
C THR A 102 -2.05 3.51 6.98
N VAL A 103 -1.85 3.26 5.68
CA VAL A 103 -0.85 2.32 5.16
C VAL A 103 0.01 3.00 4.10
N ILE A 104 1.33 2.93 4.27
CA ILE A 104 2.30 3.45 3.31
C ILE A 104 3.12 2.28 2.75
N ILE A 105 3.29 2.24 1.43
CA ILE A 105 4.08 1.22 0.74
C ILE A 105 5.14 1.91 -0.12
N SER A 106 6.37 1.43 -0.04
CA SER A 106 7.46 1.83 -0.95
C SER A 106 8.28 0.62 -1.35
N LEU A 107 9.11 0.77 -2.38
CA LEU A 107 10.19 -0.18 -2.61
C LEU A 107 11.23 -0.09 -1.51
N SER A 108 11.77 -1.25 -1.13
CA SER A 108 12.84 -1.30 -0.14
C SER A 108 14.10 -0.61 -0.67
N ALA A 109 14.66 0.28 0.14
CA ALA A 109 16.01 0.81 -0.08
C ALA A 109 17.11 -0.06 0.58
N ALA A 110 16.73 -1.14 1.27
CA ALA A 110 17.65 -1.98 2.05
C ALA A 110 17.95 -3.30 1.32
N GLY A 111 18.89 -3.24 0.37
CA GLY A 111 19.32 -4.39 -0.44
C GLY A 111 19.81 -3.92 -1.80
N GLU A 112 20.61 -4.74 -2.50
CA GLU A 112 21.04 -4.53 -3.88
C GLU A 112 19.81 -4.46 -4.82
N THR A 113 19.05 -3.37 -4.76
CA THR A 113 17.88 -3.16 -5.59
C THR A 113 18.38 -2.81 -6.98
N SER A 114 18.48 -3.84 -7.81
CA SER A 114 18.39 -3.61 -9.25
C SER A 114 16.97 -3.15 -9.55
N ILE A 115 16.87 -1.94 -10.11
CA ILE A 115 15.67 -1.22 -10.55
C ILE A 115 14.47 -2.16 -10.75
N GLY A 116 13.43 -1.97 -9.94
CA GLY A 116 12.22 -2.76 -9.97
C GLY A 116 11.00 -1.90 -10.32
N ASN A 117 10.12 -2.46 -11.14
CA ASN A 117 8.91 -1.84 -11.65
C ASN A 117 7.69 -2.51 -10.99
N TYR A 118 6.68 -1.78 -10.48
CA TYR A 118 5.52 -2.43 -9.83
C TYR A 118 4.21 -1.64 -9.91
N VAL A 119 3.13 -2.41 -9.78
CA VAL A 119 1.72 -2.03 -9.65
C VAL A 119 1.17 -2.66 -8.37
N ASN A 120 0.40 -1.93 -7.56
CA ASN A 120 -0.13 -2.44 -6.29
C ASN A 120 -1.67 -2.55 -6.28
N ILE A 121 -2.19 -3.68 -5.78
CA ILE A 121 -3.60 -3.88 -5.39
C ILE A 121 -3.61 -4.36 -3.94
N ALA A 122 -4.14 -3.58 -3.01
CA ALA A 122 -4.23 -3.96 -1.59
C ALA A 122 -5.55 -4.70 -1.29
N THR A 123 -5.49 -5.75 -0.48
CA THR A 123 -6.69 -6.36 0.13
C THR A 123 -7.02 -5.59 1.40
N VAL A 124 -8.24 -5.08 1.54
CA VAL A 124 -8.69 -4.33 2.72
C VAL A 124 -9.72 -5.15 3.48
N THR A 125 -9.52 -5.29 4.79
CA THR A 125 -10.55 -5.82 5.70
C THR A 125 -10.97 -4.72 6.67
N ALA A 126 -12.27 -4.41 6.69
CA ALA A 126 -12.89 -3.45 7.60
C ALA A 126 -14.00 -4.16 8.39
N GLY A 127 -13.83 -4.35 9.69
CA GLY A 127 -14.77 -5.15 10.48
C GLY A 127 -14.88 -6.60 9.97
N SER A 128 -16.08 -7.01 9.54
CA SER A 128 -16.34 -8.36 9.00
C SER A 128 -16.39 -8.44 7.47
N VAL A 129 -16.07 -7.35 6.77
CA VAL A 129 -16.10 -7.30 5.30
C VAL A 129 -14.67 -7.23 4.74
N SER A 130 -14.43 -7.98 3.66
CA SER A 130 -13.13 -8.07 2.98
C SER A 130 -13.31 -7.85 1.48
N ASP A 131 -12.40 -7.10 0.87
CA ASP A 131 -12.35 -6.93 -0.58
C ASP A 131 -10.99 -7.33 -1.14
N GLU A 132 -11.00 -8.17 -2.17
CA GLU A 132 -9.82 -8.79 -2.79
C GLU A 132 -9.73 -8.56 -4.30
N ASP A 133 -10.73 -7.93 -4.91
CA ASP A 133 -10.76 -7.76 -6.37
C ASP A 133 -10.21 -6.40 -6.83
N GLN A 134 -10.06 -6.23 -8.15
CA GLN A 134 -9.46 -5.03 -8.77
C GLN A 134 -10.47 -3.87 -8.92
N SER A 135 -11.70 -4.03 -8.44
CA SER A 135 -12.72 -2.98 -8.46
C SER A 135 -12.53 -2.07 -7.23
N GLY A 136 -12.97 -0.82 -7.32
CA GLY A 136 -12.79 0.11 -6.21
C GLY A 136 -13.65 -0.30 -5.01
N TYR A 137 -13.06 -0.27 -3.81
CA TYR A 137 -13.79 -0.49 -2.55
C TYR A 137 -14.87 0.58 -2.37
N THR A 138 -16.10 0.14 -2.15
CA THR A 138 -17.18 0.97 -1.60
C THR A 138 -17.63 0.32 -0.31
N ASN A 139 -17.53 1.04 0.81
CA ASN A 139 -18.01 0.54 2.11
C ASN A 139 -19.47 0.10 1.96
N PRO A 140 -19.85 -1.14 2.35
CA PRO A 140 -21.26 -1.53 2.36
C PRO A 140 -22.04 -0.56 3.26
N GLU A 141 -23.25 -0.21 2.84
CA GLU A 141 -24.18 0.63 3.62
C GLU A 141 -24.31 0.01 5.02
N GLY A 142 -23.97 0.77 6.07
CA GLY A 142 -23.98 0.28 7.44
C GLY A 142 -25.35 -0.30 7.80
N GLU A 143 -25.39 -1.42 8.54
CA GLU A 143 -26.64 -1.99 9.02
C GLU A 143 -27.43 -0.92 9.79
N PRO A 144 -28.74 -0.74 9.51
CA PRO A 144 -29.54 0.24 10.22
C PRO A 144 -29.56 -0.10 11.71
N GLU A 145 -29.35 0.92 12.54
CA GLU A 145 -29.38 0.81 14.00
C GLU A 145 -30.72 0.18 14.44
N PRO A 146 -30.72 -0.84 15.33
CA PRO A 146 -31.94 -1.49 15.77
C PRO A 146 -32.85 -0.49 16.49
N GLU A 147 -34.14 -0.48 16.15
CA GLU A 147 -35.09 0.45 16.76
C GLU A 147 -35.13 0.28 18.29
N PRO A 148 -35.12 1.39 19.06
CA PRO A 148 -35.25 1.33 20.51
C PRO A 148 -36.61 0.74 20.90
N GLN A 149 -36.60 -0.20 21.85
CA GLN A 149 -37.82 -0.80 22.43
C GLN A 149 -38.55 0.11 23.41
#